data_AF-A0A0Q8R0R3-F1
#
_entry.id   AF-A0A0Q8R0R3-F1
#
_cell.length_a   1.000
_cell.length_b   1.000
_cell.length_c   1.000
_cell.angle_alpha   90.00
_cell.angle_beta   90.00
_cell.angle_gamma   90.00
#
_symmetry.space_group_name_H-M   'P 1'
#
loop_
_entity.id
_entity.type
_entity.pdbx_description
1 polymer ?
#
loop_
_entity_poly.entity_id
_entity_poly.type
_entity_poly.pdbx_seq_one_letter_code
_entity_poly.pdbx_strand_id
1 'polypeptide(L)'
;MSYPKNQFGVPQFPDHDARRLFVLLSAIDLLERPTVSAIADLTSQDRDRIDDDIMRLREEFGVVLHKVGEIYHIESWGDVLQKDGVTRFLKTQ
;
A
#
# COMPACT_ATOMS: atom_id res chain seq x y z
N MET A 1 13.15 15.27 -4.34
CA MET A 1 12.91 15.44 -2.89
C MET A 1 12.99 14.07 -2.26
N SER A 2 13.73 13.90 -1.16
CA SER A 2 13.80 12.63 -0.43
C SER A 2 12.78 12.69 0.71
N TYR A 3 11.98 11.65 0.88
CA TYR A 3 11.05 11.54 2.02
C TYR A 3 11.74 10.79 3.16
N PRO A 4 11.38 11.04 4.43
CA PRO A 4 11.86 10.23 5.53
C PRO A 4 11.41 8.78 5.35
N LYS A 5 12.20 7.84 5.87
CA LYS A 5 11.88 6.41 5.86
C LYS A 5 11.66 5.94 7.28
N ASN A 6 10.75 4.98 7.46
CA ASN A 6 10.62 4.30 8.74
C ASN A 6 11.76 3.27 8.94
N GLN A 7 11.74 2.56 10.07
CA GLN A 7 12.74 1.55 10.42
C GLN A 7 12.85 0.37 9.43
N PHE A 8 11.84 0.16 8.58
CA PHE A 8 11.82 -0.87 7.54
C PHE A 8 12.25 -0.33 6.17
N GLY A 9 12.67 0.94 6.09
CA GLY A 9 13.07 1.58 4.83
C GLY A 9 11.89 2.03 3.97
N VAL A 10 10.66 1.98 4.49
CA VAL A 10 9.45 2.40 3.77
C VAL A 10 9.33 3.93 3.75
N PRO A 11 9.23 4.58 2.59
CA PRO A 11 9.11 6.03 2.49
C PRO A 11 7.80 6.53 3.11
N GLN A 12 7.89 7.65 3.83
CA GLN A 12 6.81 8.26 4.59
C GLN A 12 6.32 9.53 3.88
N PHE A 13 5.24 9.38 3.12
CA PHE A 13 4.61 10.49 2.39
C PHE A 13 3.56 11.21 3.25
N PRO A 14 3.25 12.48 2.96
CA PRO A 14 2.16 13.21 3.63
C PRO A 14 0.79 12.54 3.48
N ASP A 15 -0.12 12.78 4.42
CA ASP A 15 -1.46 12.15 4.48
C ASP A 15 -2.27 12.26 3.18
N HIS A 16 -2.21 13.41 2.51
CA HIS A 16 -2.95 13.71 1.28
C HIS A 16 -2.22 13.25 0.01
N ASP A 17 -1.06 12.61 0.12
CA ASP A 17 -0.26 12.15 -1.01
C ASP A 17 -0.72 10.77 -1.49
N ALA A 18 -1.12 10.67 -2.76
CA ALA A 18 -1.57 9.42 -3.37
C ALA A 18 -0.50 8.31 -3.30
N ARG A 19 0.79 8.64 -3.20
CA ARG A 19 1.86 7.65 -3.06
C ARG A 19 1.78 6.85 -1.76
N ARG A 20 1.08 7.32 -0.72
CA ARG A 20 0.74 6.50 0.45
C ARG A 20 -0.07 5.26 0.06
N LEU A 21 -0.99 5.38 -0.89
CA LEU A 21 -1.79 4.25 -1.36
C LEU A 21 -0.91 3.21 -2.08
N PHE A 22 0.14 3.66 -2.78
CA PHE A 22 1.08 2.77 -3.44
C PHE A 22 1.98 2.02 -2.46
N VAL A 23 2.34 2.68 -1.34
CA VAL A 23 3.03 2.03 -0.21
C VAL A 23 2.13 0.95 0.40
N LEU A 24 0.86 1.26 0.66
CA LEU A 24 -0.13 0.29 1.14
C LEU A 24 -0.24 -0.92 0.21
N LEU A 25 -0.47 -0.68 -1.08
CA LEU A 25 -0.63 -1.75 -2.06
C LEU A 25 0.63 -2.62 -2.18
N SER A 26 1.81 -2.00 -2.17
CA SER A 26 3.08 -2.72 -2.21
C SER A 26 3.33 -3.53 -0.93
N ALA A 27 2.88 -3.06 0.23
CA ALA A 27 2.96 -3.80 1.47
C ALA A 27 2.07 -5.06 1.43
N ILE A 28 0.87 -4.97 0.87
CA ILE A 28 -0.02 -6.13 0.71
C ILE A 28 0.60 -7.17 -0.24
N ASP A 29 1.23 -6.72 -1.32
CA ASP A 29 1.90 -7.60 -2.29
C ASP A 29 3.16 -8.28 -1.72
N LEU A 30 3.84 -7.64 -0.76
CA LEU A 30 5.08 -8.11 -0.17
C LEU A 30 4.88 -9.06 1.01
N LEU A 31 3.88 -8.79 1.85
CA LEU A 31 3.65 -9.55 3.08
C LEU A 31 3.09 -10.95 2.76
N GLU A 32 3.59 -11.97 3.45
CA GLU A 32 3.03 -13.32 3.36
C GLU A 32 1.60 -13.39 3.95
N ARG A 33 1.36 -12.60 5.00
CA ARG A 33 0.06 -12.47 5.67
C ARG A 33 -0.28 -10.98 5.87
N PRO A 34 -0.79 -10.29 4.84
CA PRO A 34 -1.15 -8.88 4.92
C PRO A 34 -2.43 -8.68 5.74
N THR A 35 -2.30 -8.65 7.07
CA THR A 35 -3.37 -8.20 7.98
C THR A 35 -3.27 -6.69 8.20
N VAL A 36 -4.35 -6.06 8.68
CA VAL A 36 -4.35 -4.62 9.03
C VAL A 36 -3.17 -4.27 9.97
N SER A 37 -2.92 -5.10 10.99
CA SER A 37 -1.78 -4.88 11.90
C SER A 37 -0.45 -5.01 11.18
N ALA A 38 -0.23 -6.08 10.40
CA ALA A 38 1.04 -6.32 9.72
C ALA A 38 1.37 -5.22 8.70
N ILE A 39 0.36 -4.73 7.99
CA ILE A 39 0.48 -3.61 7.05
C ILE A 39 0.86 -2.33 7.80
N ALA A 40 0.10 -1.97 8.85
CA ALA A 40 0.38 -0.77 9.64
C ALA A 40 1.78 -0.81 10.28
N ASP A 41 2.17 -1.98 10.81
CA ASP A 41 3.47 -2.17 11.44
C ASP A 41 4.60 -1.97 10.40
N LEU A 42 4.46 -2.51 9.18
CA LEU A 42 5.44 -2.35 8.11
C LEU A 42 5.48 -0.91 7.55
N THR A 43 4.33 -0.28 7.32
CA THR A 43 4.23 0.99 6.59
C THR A 43 4.19 2.22 7.48
N SER A 44 3.96 2.06 8.78
CA SER A 44 3.66 3.12 9.74
C SER A 44 2.37 3.90 9.43
N GLN A 45 1.47 3.32 8.64
CA GLN A 45 0.14 3.88 8.39
C GLN A 45 -0.81 3.61 9.55
N ASP A 46 -1.74 4.53 9.76
CA ASP A 46 -2.82 4.40 10.73
C ASP A 46 -3.74 3.22 10.40
N ARG A 47 -3.93 2.32 11.37
CA ARG A 47 -4.73 1.10 11.24
C ARG A 47 -6.17 1.43 10.89
N ASP A 48 -6.70 2.49 11.48
CA ASP A 48 -8.10 2.89 11.31
C ASP A 48 -8.38 3.46 9.91
N ARG A 49 -7.32 3.80 9.16
CA ARG A 49 -7.41 4.32 7.78
C ARG A 49 -7.18 3.27 6.70
N ILE A 50 -6.72 2.07 7.05
CA ILE A 50 -6.35 1.06 6.04
C ILE A 50 -7.56 0.67 5.20
N ASP A 51 -8.71 0.38 5.79
CA ASP A 51 -9.89 -0.03 5.03
C ASP A 51 -10.37 1.09 4.07
N ASP A 52 -10.31 2.35 4.49
CA ASP A 52 -10.63 3.52 3.64
C ASP A 52 -9.61 3.68 2.50
N ASP A 53 -8.31 3.57 2.79
CA ASP A 53 -7.25 3.64 1.79
C ASP A 53 -7.36 2.45 0.78
N ILE A 54 -7.86 1.28 1.20
CA ILE A 54 -8.19 0.16 0.30
C ILE A 54 -9.38 0.50 -0.60
N MET A 55 -10.43 1.14 -0.08
CA MET A 55 -11.55 1.59 -0.92
C MET A 55 -11.06 2.58 -1.98
N ARG A 56 -10.19 3.51 -1.60
CA ARG A 56 -9.58 4.46 -2.54
C ARG A 56 -8.73 3.77 -3.60
N LEU A 57 -7.97 2.73 -3.26
CA LEU A 57 -7.23 1.94 -4.26
C LEU A 57 -8.18 1.30 -5.29
N ARG A 58 -9.35 0.83 -4.86
CA ARG A 58 -10.37 0.27 -5.76
C ARG A 58 -10.98 1.35 -6.64
N GLU A 59 -11.40 2.46 -6.05
CA GLU A 59 -12.17 3.51 -6.73
C GLU A 59 -11.29 4.40 -7.64
N GLU A 60 -10.12 4.82 -7.16
CA GLU A 60 -9.26 5.77 -7.88
C GLU A 60 -8.35 5.07 -8.90
N PHE A 61 -7.99 3.81 -8.66
CA PHE A 61 -6.97 3.10 -9.46
C PHE A 61 -7.46 1.78 -10.08
N GLY A 62 -8.68 1.35 -9.78
CA GLY A 62 -9.24 0.11 -10.32
C GLY A 62 -8.58 -1.16 -9.79
N VAL A 63 -7.91 -1.09 -8.63
CA VAL A 63 -7.28 -2.26 -8.01
C VAL A 63 -8.37 -3.23 -7.56
N VAL A 64 -8.18 -4.52 -7.82
CA VAL A 64 -9.05 -5.59 -7.33
C VAL A 64 -8.39 -6.29 -6.15
N LEU A 65 -8.97 -6.07 -4.97
CA LEU A 65 -8.49 -6.58 -3.69
C LEU A 65 -9.64 -7.31 -2.99
N HIS A 66 -9.35 -8.42 -2.33
CA HIS A 66 -10.30 -9.17 -1.50
C HIS A 66 -9.78 -9.30 -0.08
N LYS A 67 -10.69 -9.48 0.88
CA LYS A 67 -10.34 -9.78 2.28
C LYS A 67 -10.92 -11.15 2.62
N VAL A 68 -10.05 -12.10 2.96
CA VAL A 68 -10.44 -13.46 3.36
C VAL A 68 -10.05 -13.63 4.83
N GLY A 69 -11.06 -13.58 5.70
CA GLY A 69 -10.83 -13.44 7.13
C GLY A 69 -10.15 -12.10 7.44
N GLU A 70 -8.93 -12.16 7.95
CA GLU A 70 -8.13 -10.97 8.29
C GLU A 70 -7.09 -10.60 7.24
N ILE A 71 -6.96 -11.40 6.16
CA ILE A 71 -5.88 -11.29 5.19
C ILE A 71 -6.39 -10.63 3.91
N TYR A 72 -5.68 -9.61 3.42
CA TYR A 72 -5.93 -9.03 2.10
C TYR A 72 -5.25 -9.82 0.99
N HIS A 73 -5.91 -9.94 -0.15
CA HIS A 73 -5.38 -10.59 -1.34
C HIS A 73 -5.57 -9.68 -2.55
N ILE A 74 -4.49 -9.39 -3.27
CA ILE A 74 -4.56 -8.67 -4.54
C ILE A 74 -4.91 -9.68 -5.63
N GLU A 75 -6.03 -9.48 -6.31
CA GLU A 75 -6.34 -10.21 -7.55
C GLU A 75 -5.71 -9.49 -8.76
N SER A 76 -5.81 -8.16 -8.80
CA SER A 76 -5.26 -7.34 -9.88
C SER A 76 -4.90 -5.94 -9.37
N TRP A 77 -3.86 -5.34 -9.94
CA TRP A 77 -3.49 -3.93 -9.70
C TRP A 77 -4.34 -2.95 -10.53
N GLY A 78 -5.26 -3.46 -11.34
CA GLY A 78 -6.02 -2.67 -12.31
C GLY A 78 -5.18 -2.27 -13.53
N ASP A 79 -5.79 -1.52 -14.44
CA ASP A 79 -5.15 -1.10 -15.69
C ASP A 79 -4.37 0.22 -15.57
N VAL A 80 -4.60 0.95 -14.47
CA VAL A 80 -3.99 2.28 -14.24
C VAL A 80 -2.57 2.16 -13.69
N LEU A 81 -2.34 1.22 -12.78
CA LEU A 81 -1.06 1.08 -12.08
C LEU A 81 -0.17 0.03 -12.74
N GLN A 82 1.04 0.45 -13.13
CA GLN A 82 2.09 -0.48 -13.52
C GLN A 82 2.83 -0.96 -12.27
N LYS A 83 2.53 -2.19 -11.82
CA LYS A 83 3.13 -2.81 -10.62
C LYS A 83 4.65 -2.61 -10.53
N ASP A 84 5.39 -3.04 -11.56
CA ASP A 84 6.85 -2.95 -11.58
C ASP A 84 7.36 -1.49 -11.52
N GLY A 85 6.62 -0.57 -12.14
CA GLY A 85 6.92 0.86 -12.11
C GLY A 85 6.78 1.43 -10.71
N VAL A 86 5.68 1.10 -10.02
CA VAL A 86 5.43 1.50 -8.64
C VAL A 86 6.48 0.92 -7.70
N THR A 87 6.72 -0.39 -7.75
CA THR A 87 7.69 -1.05 -6.88
C THR A 87 9.10 -0.50 -7.09
N ARG A 88 9.50 -0.23 -8.35
CA ARG A 88 10.81 0.39 -8.65
C ARG A 88 10.89 1.81 -8.12
N PHE A 89 9.86 2.62 -8.35
CA PHE A 89 9.80 4.00 -7.87
C PHE A 89 9.94 4.07 -6.34
N LEU A 90 9.26 3.20 -5.60
CA LEU A 90 9.34 3.18 -4.13
C LEU A 90 10.73 2.78 -3.62
N LYS A 91 11.45 1.90 -4.33
CA LYS A 91 12.84 1.54 -3.99
C LYS A 91 13.83 2.70 -4.18
N THR A 92 13.50 3.67 -5.04
CA THR A 92 14.36 4.84 -5.28
C THR A 92 14.01 6.05 -4.42
N GLN A 93 12.94 5.98 -3.62
CA GLN A 93 12.64 7.02 -2.63
C GLN A 93 13.59 6.96 -1.45
#